data_AF-A0A1H4N5P7-F1
#
_entry.id   AF-A0A1H4N5P7-F1
#
_cell.length_a   1.000
_cell.length_b   1.000
_cell.length_c   1.000
_cell.angle_alpha   90.00
_cell.angle_beta   90.00
_cell.angle_gamma   90.00
#
_symmetry.space_group_name_H-M   'P 1'
#
loop_
_entity.id
_entity.type
_entity.pdbx_description
1 polymer ?
#
loop_
_entity_poly.entity_id
_entity_poly.type
_entity_poly.pdbx_seq_one_letter_code
_entity_poly.pdbx_strand_id
1 'polypeptide(L)'
;MTSSYDCSTEETRFEGLAHAQRAIAEQQCIVFPTDTVYGIAADAFSPLAVRLLLAAKGRSRTMPPPVLIPRVQTMDGLAVDIGDDARKLAEKFWPGALTLILHAQPSLEWDLGETKGTVALRVPDDELALEILARTGPLAVSSANRSGQPAAQTAANAQEQLAESVEVYLDGGPRPAESDIDEVALPSTIVDCTGSRARVVRQGAIALEDLRDVVPSILAFGQEVPVWQPGADSALNATASEETVSEETTGAAPAAEDAPETSAEDGAAAPGATETAADDTTALVDTADATTDATADETTAATTPAATADTPVVEQPAESAAPEAAPAAETEDSQRQDAETPRAAGSES
;
A
#
# COMPACT_ATOMS: atom_id res chain seq x y z
N MET A 1 26.09 -5.63 -8.24
CA MET A 1 25.86 -6.37 -9.49
C MET A 1 24.51 -7.03 -9.39
N THR A 2 23.54 -6.55 -10.16
CA THR A 2 22.15 -7.02 -10.12
C THR A 2 22.04 -8.55 -10.11
N SER A 3 21.45 -9.07 -9.05
CA SER A 3 21.25 -10.49 -8.78
C SER A 3 19.75 -10.78 -8.71
N SER A 4 19.34 -11.95 -9.18
CA SER A 4 17.94 -12.41 -9.14
C SER A 4 17.87 -13.79 -8.48
N TYR A 5 16.91 -13.98 -7.57
CA TYR A 5 16.75 -15.17 -6.75
C TYR A 5 15.35 -15.74 -6.90
N ASP A 6 15.25 -16.94 -7.48
CA ASP A 6 14.04 -17.77 -7.41
C ASP A 6 13.80 -18.17 -5.95
N CYS A 7 12.72 -17.67 -5.34
CA CYS A 7 12.38 -17.92 -3.94
C CYS A 7 11.37 -19.07 -3.76
N SER A 8 11.19 -19.93 -4.78
CA SER A 8 10.35 -21.14 -4.70
C SER A 8 10.97 -22.26 -3.85
N THR A 9 12.28 -22.22 -3.59
CA THR A 9 12.97 -23.17 -2.70
C THR A 9 13.49 -22.47 -1.45
N GLU A 10 13.52 -23.17 -0.30
CA GLU A 10 13.93 -22.61 0.99
C GLU A 10 15.40 -22.12 0.99
N GLU A 11 16.30 -22.85 0.32
CA GLU A 11 17.72 -22.51 0.21
C GLU A 11 17.92 -21.19 -0.57
N THR A 12 17.35 -21.09 -1.77
CA THR A 12 17.46 -19.90 -2.62
C THR A 12 16.67 -18.70 -2.09
N ARG A 13 15.52 -18.93 -1.42
CA ARG A 13 14.77 -17.92 -0.67
C ARG A 13 15.61 -17.36 0.49
N PHE A 14 16.31 -18.21 1.23
CA PHE A 14 17.20 -17.79 2.32
C PHE A 14 18.38 -16.93 1.81
N GLU A 15 19.08 -17.38 0.76
CA GLU A 15 20.17 -16.60 0.15
C GLU A 15 19.69 -15.25 -0.39
N GLY A 16 18.57 -15.24 -1.12
CA GLY A 16 17.99 -14.02 -1.68
C GLY A 16 17.59 -13.02 -0.60
N LEU A 17 16.94 -13.48 0.47
CA LEU A 17 16.53 -12.63 1.60
C LEU A 17 17.72 -12.10 2.40
N ALA A 18 18.80 -12.88 2.56
CA ALA A 18 20.05 -12.41 3.17
C ALA A 18 20.74 -11.34 2.31
N HIS A 19 20.76 -11.51 0.98
CA HIS A 19 21.29 -10.51 0.07
C HIS A 19 20.42 -9.24 0.05
N ALA A 20 19.09 -9.37 0.01
CA ALA A 20 18.15 -8.25 0.03
C ALA A 20 18.26 -7.44 1.33
N GLN A 21 18.41 -8.10 2.49
CA GLN A 21 18.66 -7.43 3.78
C GLN A 21 19.97 -6.62 3.75
N ARG A 22 21.04 -7.19 3.19
CA ARG A 22 22.32 -6.49 3.01
C ARG A 22 22.20 -5.29 2.06
N ALA A 23 21.52 -5.45 0.93
CA ALA A 23 21.32 -4.39 -0.05
C ALA A 23 20.55 -3.18 0.54
N ILE A 24 19.51 -3.45 1.34
CA ILE A 24 18.79 -2.40 2.09
C ILE A 24 19.72 -1.69 3.09
N ALA A 25 20.55 -2.41 3.84
CA ALA A 25 21.52 -1.82 4.77
C ALA A 25 22.62 -1.00 4.04
N GLU A 26 22.99 -1.41 2.83
CA GLU A 26 23.86 -0.66 1.91
C GLU A 26 23.13 0.48 1.15
N GLN A 27 21.88 0.78 1.53
CA GLN A 27 21.01 1.85 1.01
C GLN A 27 20.65 1.71 -0.49
N GLN A 28 20.72 0.48 -1.01
CA GLN A 28 20.36 0.12 -2.37
C GLN A 28 18.87 -0.21 -2.48
N CYS A 29 18.35 -0.23 -3.71
CA CYS A 29 16.99 -0.69 -3.98
C CYS A 29 16.94 -2.21 -4.19
N ILE A 30 15.87 -2.84 -3.71
CA ILE A 30 15.51 -4.24 -3.98
C ILE A 30 14.15 -4.33 -4.69
N VAL A 31 13.81 -5.48 -5.25
CA VAL A 31 12.48 -5.80 -5.78
C VAL A 31 11.98 -7.11 -5.17
N PHE A 32 10.71 -7.14 -4.75
CA PHE A 32 10.03 -8.34 -4.22
C PHE A 32 8.52 -8.30 -4.54
N PRO A 33 7.79 -9.44 -4.53
CA PRO A 33 6.35 -9.48 -4.77
C PRO A 33 5.53 -8.88 -3.62
N THR A 34 4.25 -8.61 -3.86
CA THR A 34 3.25 -8.37 -2.81
C THR A 34 1.95 -9.08 -3.20
N ASP A 35 0.95 -9.06 -2.31
CA ASP A 35 -0.44 -9.49 -2.55
C ASP A 35 -1.18 -8.75 -3.69
N THR A 36 -0.49 -7.88 -4.42
CA THR A 36 -1.07 -7.09 -5.53
C THR A 36 -0.17 -7.09 -6.76
N VAL A 37 1.05 -6.57 -6.65
CA VAL A 37 2.03 -6.47 -7.75
C VAL A 37 3.45 -6.52 -7.19
N TYR A 38 4.47 -6.70 -8.04
CA TYR A 38 5.86 -6.51 -7.61
C TYR A 38 6.12 -5.07 -7.18
N GLY A 39 6.90 -4.89 -6.10
CA GLY A 39 7.33 -3.60 -5.59
C GLY A 39 8.84 -3.42 -5.71
N ILE A 40 9.28 -2.22 -6.13
CA ILE A 40 10.63 -1.71 -5.85
C ILE A 40 10.61 -1.06 -4.46
N ALA A 41 11.61 -1.40 -3.65
CA ALA A 41 11.67 -1.05 -2.24
C ALA A 41 13.04 -0.47 -1.85
N ALA A 42 13.02 0.41 -0.85
CA ALA A 42 14.17 1.05 -0.24
C ALA A 42 13.93 1.23 1.27
N ASP A 43 14.99 1.44 2.06
CA ASP A 43 14.87 1.84 3.47
C ASP A 43 14.01 3.12 3.60
N ALA A 44 12.95 3.05 4.42
CA ALA A 44 12.06 4.18 4.67
C ALA A 44 12.74 5.34 5.43
N PHE A 45 13.81 5.05 6.17
CA PHE A 45 14.56 6.01 7.00
C PHE A 45 15.81 6.56 6.32
N SER A 46 16.10 6.18 5.07
CA SER A 46 17.21 6.74 4.28
C SER A 46 16.70 7.71 3.19
N PRO A 47 16.87 9.04 3.39
CA PRO A 47 16.69 10.05 2.34
C PRO A 47 17.53 9.86 1.07
N LEU A 48 18.54 8.97 1.09
CA LEU A 48 19.29 8.56 -0.09
C LEU A 48 18.60 7.39 -0.79
N ALA A 49 18.26 6.32 -0.07
CA ALA A 49 17.62 5.14 -0.65
C ALA A 49 16.25 5.48 -1.27
N VAL A 50 15.41 6.26 -0.59
CA VAL A 50 14.11 6.72 -1.14
C VAL A 50 14.31 7.59 -2.40
N ARG A 51 15.38 8.40 -2.44
CA ARG A 51 15.71 9.22 -3.62
C ARG A 51 16.13 8.35 -4.81
N LEU A 52 16.88 7.27 -4.57
CA LEU A 52 17.23 6.29 -5.60
C LEU A 52 15.98 5.57 -6.13
N LEU A 53 15.06 5.16 -5.24
CA LEU A 53 13.77 4.57 -5.63
C LEU A 53 12.93 5.50 -6.51
N LEU A 54 12.79 6.77 -6.11
CA LEU A 54 12.05 7.77 -6.91
C LEU A 54 12.74 8.06 -8.25
N ALA A 55 14.08 8.10 -8.29
CA ALA A 55 14.85 8.28 -9.52
C ALA A 55 14.71 7.09 -10.48
N ALA A 56 14.83 5.85 -9.99
CA ALA A 56 14.67 4.62 -10.78
C ALA A 56 13.28 4.53 -11.46
N LYS A 57 12.24 5.05 -10.80
CA LYS A 57 10.89 5.15 -11.35
C LYS A 57 10.67 6.37 -12.24
N GLY A 58 11.57 7.36 -12.24
CA GLY A 58 11.34 8.67 -12.85
C GLY A 58 10.17 9.45 -12.24
N ARG A 59 9.93 9.31 -10.93
CA ARG A 59 8.76 9.87 -10.24
C ARG A 59 9.09 11.18 -9.52
N SER A 60 8.16 12.13 -9.55
CA SER A 60 8.24 13.38 -8.77
C SER A 60 8.01 13.13 -7.26
N ARG A 61 8.62 13.97 -6.42
CA ARG A 61 8.46 13.94 -4.94
C ARG A 61 7.04 14.28 -4.47
N THR A 62 6.21 14.86 -5.35
CA THR A 62 4.79 15.17 -5.14
C THR A 62 3.91 13.92 -4.94
N MET A 63 4.41 12.72 -5.23
CA MET A 63 3.73 11.45 -4.98
C MET A 63 4.63 10.53 -4.14
N PRO A 64 4.61 10.66 -2.81
CA PRO A 64 5.41 9.80 -1.93
C PRO A 64 5.06 8.30 -2.11
N PRO A 65 6.01 7.39 -1.85
CA PRO A 65 5.71 5.96 -1.73
C PRO A 65 5.01 5.66 -0.40
N PRO A 66 4.08 4.70 -0.33
CA PRO A 66 3.70 4.10 0.94
C PRO A 66 4.88 3.36 1.58
N VAL A 67 4.86 3.25 2.90
CA VAL A 67 5.79 2.42 3.68
C VAL A 67 5.08 1.11 4.03
N LEU A 68 5.65 -0.01 3.61
CA LEU A 68 5.20 -1.34 4.05
C LEU A 68 5.79 -1.66 5.42
N ILE A 69 5.00 -2.33 6.27
CA ILE A 69 5.37 -2.66 7.65
C ILE A 69 5.09 -4.15 7.96
N PRO A 70 5.93 -4.82 8.77
CA PRO A 70 5.82 -6.27 9.00
C PRO A 70 4.62 -6.71 9.84
N ARG A 71 3.97 -5.80 10.58
CA ARG A 71 2.84 -6.09 11.47
C ARG A 71 2.10 -4.82 11.88
N VAL A 72 0.83 -4.97 12.26
CA VAL A 72 -0.06 -3.85 12.64
C VAL A 72 0.55 -2.97 13.74
N GLN A 73 1.14 -3.57 14.78
CA GLN A 73 1.71 -2.84 15.93
C GLN A 73 3.03 -2.10 15.62
N THR A 74 3.48 -2.11 14.36
CA THR A 74 4.55 -1.19 13.90
C THR A 74 3.96 0.19 13.60
N MET A 75 2.67 0.30 13.28
CA MET A 75 1.95 1.56 13.05
C MET A 75 2.09 2.54 14.24
N ASP A 76 1.97 2.03 15.47
CA ASP A 76 2.05 2.82 16.71
C ASP A 76 3.43 3.45 16.98
N GLY A 77 4.48 3.02 16.27
CA GLY A 77 5.80 3.65 16.30
C GLY A 77 6.07 4.60 15.13
N LEU A 78 5.19 4.64 14.12
CA LEU A 78 5.35 5.40 12.87
C LEU A 78 4.34 6.53 12.68
N ALA A 79 3.22 6.49 13.40
CA ALA A 79 2.12 7.44 13.26
C ALA A 79 1.55 7.90 14.62
N VAL A 80 1.02 9.13 14.63
CA VAL A 80 0.32 9.74 15.77
C VAL A 80 -1.16 9.93 15.48
N ASP A 81 -1.94 10.23 16.53
CA ASP A 81 -3.36 10.56 16.46
C ASP A 81 -4.22 9.51 15.72
N ILE A 82 -3.82 8.24 15.83
CA ILE A 82 -4.45 7.08 15.17
C ILE A 82 -5.81 6.78 15.83
N GLY A 83 -6.87 7.38 15.30
CA GLY A 83 -8.25 7.19 15.77
C GLY A 83 -8.84 5.80 15.50
N ASP A 84 -9.92 5.48 16.22
CA ASP A 84 -10.53 4.14 16.25
C ASP A 84 -10.91 3.59 14.87
N ASP A 85 -11.40 4.44 13.96
CA ASP A 85 -11.77 4.02 12.60
C ASP A 85 -10.57 3.50 11.81
N ALA A 86 -9.38 4.11 11.96
CA ALA A 86 -8.15 3.61 11.38
C ALA A 86 -7.72 2.26 12.00
N ARG A 87 -7.90 2.10 13.31
CA ARG A 87 -7.56 0.86 14.02
C ARG A 87 -8.46 -0.31 13.61
N LYS A 88 -9.77 -0.11 13.51
CA LYS A 88 -10.73 -1.13 13.04
C LYS A 88 -10.45 -1.54 11.59
N LEU A 89 -10.14 -0.58 10.72
CA LEU A 89 -9.79 -0.85 9.32
C LEU A 89 -8.48 -1.64 9.22
N ALA A 90 -7.46 -1.29 10.01
CA ALA A 90 -6.23 -2.07 10.12
C ALA A 90 -6.49 -3.49 10.65
N GLU A 91 -7.23 -3.64 11.74
CA GLU A 91 -7.57 -4.94 12.35
C GLU A 91 -8.34 -5.86 11.40
N LYS A 92 -9.19 -5.30 10.52
CA LYS A 92 -9.99 -6.08 9.57
C LYS A 92 -9.29 -6.39 8.24
N PHE A 93 -8.40 -5.52 7.76
CA PHE A 93 -7.85 -5.58 6.39
C PHE A 93 -6.31 -5.57 6.32
N TRP A 94 -5.60 -5.76 7.44
CA TRP A 94 -4.16 -6.03 7.47
C TRP A 94 -3.86 -7.39 8.14
N PRO A 95 -3.05 -8.27 7.53
CA PRO A 95 -2.42 -8.15 6.20
C PRO A 95 -3.43 -7.98 5.04
N GLY A 96 -3.04 -7.27 3.98
CA GLY A 96 -3.83 -7.20 2.75
C GLY A 96 -3.76 -5.89 1.96
N ALA A 97 -4.73 -5.73 1.05
CA ALA A 97 -4.79 -4.68 0.05
C ALA A 97 -5.33 -3.32 0.56
N LEU A 98 -5.21 -3.03 1.86
CA LEU A 98 -5.53 -1.71 2.43
C LEU A 98 -4.27 -0.86 2.60
N THR A 99 -4.37 0.45 2.40
CA THR A 99 -3.33 1.42 2.75
C THR A 99 -3.94 2.60 3.49
N LEU A 100 -3.41 2.93 4.67
CA LEU A 100 -3.93 3.99 5.54
C LEU A 100 -2.98 5.19 5.55
N ILE A 101 -3.47 6.38 5.21
CA ILE A 101 -2.75 7.64 5.42
C ILE A 101 -3.05 8.15 6.83
N LEU A 102 -1.99 8.38 7.60
CA LEU A 102 -2.00 8.78 9.00
C LEU A 102 -1.06 9.98 9.20
N HIS A 103 -1.17 10.68 10.33
CA HIS A 103 -0.17 11.70 10.71
C HIS A 103 1.14 11.01 11.08
N ALA A 104 2.25 11.44 10.48
CA ALA A 104 3.57 10.86 10.72
C ALA A 104 4.06 11.20 12.13
N GLN A 105 4.70 10.24 12.80
CA GLN A 105 5.37 10.45 14.09
C GLN A 105 6.42 11.57 13.95
N PRO A 106 6.26 12.77 14.58
CA PRO A 106 7.07 13.94 14.27
C PRO A 106 8.54 13.85 14.69
N SER A 107 8.91 12.82 15.45
CA SER A 107 10.29 12.52 15.87
C SER A 107 11.03 11.57 14.93
N LEU A 108 10.43 11.18 13.78
CA LEU A 108 11.09 10.36 12.76
C LEU A 108 11.71 11.24 11.67
N GLU A 109 13.03 11.15 11.51
CA GLU A 109 13.75 11.78 10.39
C GLU A 109 13.68 10.89 9.15
N TRP A 110 12.64 11.08 8.33
CA TRP A 110 12.49 10.43 7.02
C TRP A 110 12.17 11.43 5.90
N ASP A 111 12.65 11.13 4.68
CA ASP A 111 12.36 11.91 3.48
C ASP A 111 11.65 11.06 2.42
N LEU A 112 10.36 10.80 2.69
CA LEU A 112 9.47 10.11 1.76
C LEU A 112 9.04 10.98 0.55
N GLY A 113 9.46 12.25 0.49
CA GLY A 113 8.97 13.25 -0.45
C GLY A 113 7.97 14.22 0.19
N GLU A 114 7.03 14.75 -0.59
CA GLU A 114 6.12 15.82 -0.17
C GLU A 114 4.88 15.27 0.59
N THR A 115 5.09 14.60 1.72
CA THR A 115 4.00 13.98 2.50
C THR A 115 3.14 14.96 3.29
N LYS A 116 3.56 16.21 3.45
CA LYS A 116 2.88 17.26 4.26
C LYS A 116 2.67 16.87 5.72
N GLY A 117 3.56 16.05 6.29
CA GLY A 117 3.46 15.57 7.68
C GLY A 117 2.65 14.29 7.85
N THR A 118 2.27 13.63 6.74
CA THR A 118 1.57 12.34 6.76
C THR A 118 2.50 11.18 6.42
N VAL A 119 2.03 9.95 6.63
CA VAL A 119 2.62 8.72 6.08
C VAL A 119 1.52 7.77 5.65
N ALA A 120 1.72 7.06 4.52
CA ALA A 120 0.83 6.01 4.06
C ALA A 120 1.41 4.63 4.44
N LEU A 121 0.73 3.87 5.29
CA LEU A 121 1.17 2.55 5.79
C LEU A 121 0.35 1.40 5.20
N ARG A 122 0.95 0.19 5.10
CA ARG A 122 0.28 -1.08 4.76
C ARG A 122 1.04 -2.27 5.33
N VAL A 123 0.34 -3.30 5.80
CA VAL A 123 0.89 -4.65 5.96
C VAL A 123 0.49 -5.46 4.72
N PRO A 124 1.44 -5.92 3.87
CA PRO A 124 1.12 -6.75 2.70
C PRO A 124 0.77 -8.19 3.11
N ASP A 125 -0.11 -8.86 2.36
CA ASP A 125 -0.47 -10.27 2.59
C ASP A 125 0.32 -11.23 1.69
N ASP A 126 1.66 -11.13 1.78
CA ASP A 126 2.59 -11.94 1.00
C ASP A 126 3.71 -12.41 1.92
N GLU A 127 3.91 -13.72 2.02
CA GLU A 127 4.89 -14.31 2.95
C GLU A 127 6.31 -13.76 2.73
N LEU A 128 6.70 -13.58 1.47
CA LEU A 128 8.05 -13.16 1.09
C LEU A 128 8.24 -11.66 1.39
N ALA A 129 7.18 -10.87 1.18
CA ALA A 129 7.12 -9.47 1.62
C ALA A 129 7.21 -9.34 3.14
N LEU A 130 6.46 -10.15 3.90
CA LEU A 130 6.50 -10.14 5.36
C LEU A 130 7.85 -10.64 5.90
N GLU A 131 8.47 -11.62 5.26
CA GLU A 131 9.81 -12.12 5.60
C GLU A 131 10.93 -11.09 5.39
N ILE A 132 10.89 -10.30 4.30
CA ILE A 132 11.89 -9.23 4.12
C ILE A 132 11.62 -8.09 5.11
N LEU A 133 10.37 -7.68 5.31
CA LEU A 133 9.99 -6.65 6.29
C LEU A 133 10.31 -7.05 7.74
N ALA A 134 10.31 -8.34 8.07
CA ALA A 134 10.76 -8.85 9.37
C ALA A 134 12.28 -8.78 9.55
N ARG A 135 13.05 -8.90 8.46
CA ARG A 135 14.52 -8.79 8.45
C ARG A 135 15.03 -7.35 8.38
N THR A 136 14.32 -6.45 7.69
CA THR A 136 14.77 -5.07 7.42
C THR A 136 14.01 -4.00 8.21
N GLY A 137 12.79 -4.28 8.65
CA GLY A 137 11.88 -3.28 9.21
C GLY A 137 11.04 -2.57 8.14
N PRO A 138 10.53 -1.36 8.42
CA PRO A 138 9.70 -0.59 7.48
C PRO A 138 10.45 -0.22 6.18
N LEU A 139 9.87 -0.53 5.03
CA LEU A 139 10.43 -0.20 3.71
C LEU A 139 9.52 0.78 2.97
N ALA A 140 10.09 1.81 2.35
CA ALA A 140 9.39 2.63 1.37
C ALA A 140 9.26 1.85 0.06
N VAL A 141 8.03 1.62 -0.42
CA VAL A 141 7.74 0.74 -1.56
C VAL A 141 6.87 1.44 -2.59
N SER A 142 7.13 1.17 -3.87
CA SER A 142 6.23 1.52 -4.96
C SER A 142 6.24 0.40 -6.01
N SER A 143 5.26 0.33 -6.90
CA SER A 143 5.19 -0.75 -7.91
C SER A 143 6.48 -0.82 -8.75
N ALA A 144 6.93 -2.02 -9.12
CA ALA A 144 8.21 -2.26 -9.79
C ALA A 144 8.16 -1.95 -11.30
N ASN A 145 7.85 -0.69 -11.63
CA ASN A 145 7.68 -0.20 -12.99
C ASN A 145 8.24 1.22 -13.18
N ARG A 146 8.56 1.60 -14.41
CA ARG A 146 8.79 3.02 -14.77
C ARG A 146 7.47 3.78 -14.76
N SER A 147 7.50 5.07 -14.43
CA SER A 147 6.28 5.90 -14.41
C SER A 147 5.59 5.90 -15.78
N GLY A 148 4.30 5.53 -15.80
CA GLY A 148 3.48 5.42 -17.01
C GLY A 148 3.50 4.05 -17.70
N GLN A 149 4.32 3.10 -17.25
CA GLN A 149 4.30 1.71 -17.73
C GLN A 149 3.37 0.81 -16.88
N PRO A 150 2.95 -0.37 -17.38
CA PRO A 150 2.26 -1.37 -16.56
C PRO A 150 3.06 -1.77 -15.32
N ALA A 151 2.38 -2.12 -14.22
CA ALA A 151 3.02 -2.67 -13.03
C ALA A 151 3.59 -4.07 -13.35
N ALA A 152 4.76 -4.39 -12.81
CA ALA A 152 5.35 -5.72 -13.02
C ALA A 152 4.58 -6.80 -12.24
N GLN A 153 4.27 -7.89 -12.95
CA GLN A 153 3.59 -9.08 -12.42
C GLN A 153 4.57 -10.23 -12.14
N THR A 154 5.82 -10.13 -12.57
CA THR A 154 6.91 -11.09 -12.32
C THR A 154 8.21 -10.34 -12.01
N ALA A 155 9.20 -11.01 -11.40
CA ALA A 155 10.52 -10.41 -11.22
C ALA A 155 11.19 -10.10 -12.57
N ALA A 156 10.98 -10.94 -13.59
CA ALA A 156 11.44 -10.69 -14.96
C ALA A 156 10.91 -9.36 -15.52
N ASN A 157 9.60 -9.09 -15.43
CA ASN A 157 9.04 -7.82 -15.93
C ASN A 157 9.47 -6.60 -15.10
N ALA A 158 9.84 -6.78 -13.83
CA ALA A 158 10.46 -5.74 -13.04
C ALA A 158 11.91 -5.49 -13.53
N GLN A 159 12.67 -6.54 -13.82
CA GLN A 159 14.05 -6.47 -14.29
C GLN A 159 14.17 -5.85 -15.69
N GLU A 160 13.24 -6.17 -16.60
CA GLU A 160 13.11 -5.51 -17.92
C GLU A 160 12.94 -3.99 -17.80
N GLN A 161 12.25 -3.52 -16.77
CA GLN A 161 11.98 -2.10 -16.56
C GLN A 161 13.06 -1.39 -15.74
N LEU A 162 13.55 -1.99 -14.66
CA LEU A 162 14.40 -1.33 -13.67
C LEU A 162 15.90 -1.67 -13.81
N ALA A 163 16.20 -2.85 -14.36
CA ALA A 163 17.54 -3.35 -14.64
C ALA A 163 18.55 -3.07 -13.50
N GLU A 164 19.66 -2.40 -13.82
CA GLU A 164 20.78 -2.02 -12.95
C GLU A 164 20.44 -0.97 -11.87
N SER A 165 19.20 -0.45 -11.82
CA SER A 165 18.74 0.47 -10.76
C SER A 165 18.40 -0.25 -9.44
N VAL A 166 18.54 -1.57 -9.40
CA VAL A 166 18.15 -2.47 -8.31
C VAL A 166 19.24 -3.55 -8.17
N GLU A 167 19.70 -3.80 -6.95
CA GLU A 167 20.76 -4.79 -6.69
C GLU A 167 20.21 -6.21 -6.56
N VAL A 168 19.03 -6.38 -5.95
CA VAL A 168 18.44 -7.71 -5.69
C VAL A 168 16.98 -7.77 -6.16
N TYR A 169 16.67 -8.76 -6.97
CA TYR A 169 15.31 -9.16 -7.34
C TYR A 169 15.00 -10.50 -6.66
N LEU A 170 13.87 -10.56 -5.94
CA LEU A 170 13.33 -11.77 -5.35
C LEU A 170 12.10 -12.21 -6.16
N ASP A 171 12.17 -13.35 -6.85
CA ASP A 171 11.04 -13.91 -7.59
C ASP A 171 10.25 -14.86 -6.69
N GLY A 172 9.01 -14.50 -6.37
CA GLY A 172 8.07 -15.34 -5.62
C GLY A 172 6.90 -15.81 -6.48
N GLY A 173 7.10 -15.97 -7.80
CA GLY A 173 6.07 -16.33 -8.77
C GLY A 173 5.25 -15.13 -9.28
N PRO A 174 4.26 -15.36 -10.15
CA PRO A 174 3.43 -14.29 -10.72
C PRO A 174 2.54 -13.61 -9.67
N ARG A 175 2.12 -12.36 -9.94
CA ARG A 175 1.09 -11.62 -9.20
C ARG A 175 0.02 -11.07 -10.16
N PRO A 176 -1.29 -11.33 -9.94
CA PRO A 176 -1.85 -12.08 -8.82
C PRO A 176 -1.51 -13.58 -8.96
N ALA A 177 -1.82 -14.41 -7.95
CA ALA A 177 -1.40 -15.81 -7.94
C ALA A 177 -2.17 -16.64 -8.99
N GLU A 178 -1.72 -17.86 -9.27
CA GLU A 178 -2.41 -18.73 -10.25
C GLU A 178 -3.82 -19.17 -9.80
N SER A 179 -4.18 -18.96 -8.53
CA SER A 179 -5.55 -19.07 -8.03
C SER A 179 -6.49 -17.97 -8.53
N ASP A 180 -5.93 -16.86 -9.01
CA ASP A 180 -6.60 -15.57 -9.18
C ASP A 180 -6.66 -15.16 -10.67
N ILE A 181 -6.46 -16.11 -11.60
CA ILE A 181 -6.23 -15.86 -13.03
C ILE A 181 -7.37 -15.18 -13.80
N ASP A 182 -8.58 -15.14 -13.24
CA ASP A 182 -9.72 -14.38 -13.78
C ASP A 182 -9.79 -12.93 -13.23
N GLU A 183 -8.97 -12.57 -12.22
CA GLU A 183 -8.95 -11.25 -11.60
C GLU A 183 -7.81 -10.37 -12.12
N VAL A 184 -8.14 -9.12 -12.47
CA VAL A 184 -7.14 -8.09 -12.75
C VAL A 184 -6.57 -7.62 -11.42
N ALA A 185 -5.25 -7.78 -11.19
CA ALA A 185 -4.58 -7.31 -9.97
C ALA A 185 -4.82 -5.82 -9.71
N LEU A 186 -5.80 -5.52 -8.86
CA LEU A 186 -6.14 -4.17 -8.45
C LEU A 186 -5.10 -3.64 -7.46
N PRO A 187 -4.73 -2.35 -7.53
CA PRO A 187 -3.86 -1.75 -6.53
C PRO A 187 -4.58 -1.66 -5.17
N SER A 188 -3.83 -1.48 -4.08
CA SER A 188 -4.43 -1.32 -2.75
C SER A 188 -5.44 -0.16 -2.67
N THR A 189 -6.54 -0.33 -1.95
CA THR A 189 -7.46 0.77 -1.64
C THR A 189 -6.75 1.69 -0.64
N ILE A 190 -6.70 2.99 -0.94
CA ILE A 190 -6.06 3.98 -0.05
C ILE A 190 -7.15 4.79 0.66
N VAL A 191 -7.10 4.79 1.99
CA VAL A 191 -7.97 5.56 2.88
C VAL A 191 -7.14 6.60 3.63
N ASP A 192 -7.59 7.84 3.62
CA ASP A 192 -7.08 8.93 4.45
C ASP A 192 -7.82 8.95 5.79
N CYS A 193 -7.07 8.79 6.87
CA CYS A 193 -7.55 8.79 8.25
C CYS A 193 -6.98 9.97 9.07
N THR A 194 -6.43 11.00 8.40
CA THR A 194 -5.85 12.19 9.06
C THR A 194 -6.90 13.21 9.54
N GLY A 195 -8.12 13.12 9.00
CA GLY A 195 -9.26 13.96 9.37
C GLY A 195 -10.25 13.28 10.33
N SER A 196 -11.27 14.03 10.77
CA SER A 196 -12.30 13.57 11.72
C SER A 196 -13.26 12.47 11.20
N ARG A 197 -13.10 12.05 9.94
CA ARG A 197 -13.71 10.87 9.33
C ARG A 197 -12.75 10.28 8.32
N ALA A 198 -12.66 8.94 8.27
CA ALA A 198 -11.96 8.24 7.22
C ALA A 198 -12.54 8.56 5.83
N ARG A 199 -11.68 8.63 4.80
CA ARG A 199 -12.03 8.97 3.42
C ARG A 199 -11.29 8.09 2.42
N VAL A 200 -11.98 7.46 1.47
CA VAL A 200 -11.31 6.80 0.33
C VAL A 200 -10.68 7.86 -0.57
N VAL A 201 -9.36 7.79 -0.77
CA VAL A 201 -8.59 8.67 -1.69
C VAL A 201 -8.08 7.93 -2.93
N ARG A 202 -8.08 6.60 -2.93
CA ARG A 202 -7.96 5.76 -4.14
C ARG A 202 -8.80 4.50 -3.97
N GLN A 203 -9.73 4.26 -4.89
CA GLN A 203 -10.39 2.96 -5.00
C GLN A 203 -9.41 1.89 -5.50
N GLY A 204 -9.44 0.71 -4.89
CA GLY A 204 -8.57 -0.42 -5.18
C GLY A 204 -9.32 -1.75 -4.99
N ALA A 205 -8.58 -2.79 -4.58
CA ALA A 205 -9.11 -4.15 -4.41
C ALA A 205 -10.22 -4.30 -3.35
N ILE A 206 -10.23 -3.47 -2.29
CA ILE A 206 -11.26 -3.50 -1.25
C ILE A 206 -12.37 -2.50 -1.60
N ALA A 207 -13.63 -2.94 -1.66
CA ALA A 207 -14.75 -2.08 -2.05
C ALA A 207 -15.09 -1.05 -0.97
N LEU A 208 -15.77 0.03 -1.37
CA LEU A 208 -16.25 1.05 -0.44
C LEU A 208 -17.30 0.49 0.53
N GLU A 209 -18.03 -0.53 0.09
CA GLU A 209 -19.06 -1.23 0.83
C GLU A 209 -18.44 -2.08 1.95
N ASP A 210 -17.38 -2.84 1.67
CA ASP A 210 -16.63 -3.60 2.69
C ASP A 210 -16.07 -2.65 3.78
N LEU A 211 -15.56 -1.48 3.37
CA LEU A 211 -15.06 -0.47 4.30
C LEU A 211 -16.19 0.14 5.16
N ARG A 212 -17.43 0.19 4.65
CA ARG A 212 -18.61 0.70 5.37
C ARG A 212 -19.16 -0.28 6.40
N ASP A 213 -19.03 -1.59 6.17
CA ASP A 213 -19.39 -2.59 7.17
C ASP A 213 -18.52 -2.50 8.45
N VAL A 214 -17.30 -1.96 8.33
CA VAL A 214 -16.39 -1.68 9.45
C VAL A 214 -16.55 -0.25 9.98
N VAL A 215 -16.65 0.72 9.07
CA VAL A 215 -16.72 2.16 9.38
C VAL A 215 -17.87 2.80 8.57
N PRO A 216 -19.12 2.75 9.06
CA PRO A 216 -20.28 3.29 8.33
C PRO A 216 -20.18 4.80 8.05
N SER A 217 -19.32 5.51 8.77
CA SER A 217 -18.99 6.94 8.63
C SER A 217 -18.04 7.26 7.46
N ILE A 218 -17.44 6.27 6.80
CA ILE A 218 -16.41 6.48 5.78
C ILE A 218 -16.94 7.20 4.53
N LEU A 219 -16.18 8.21 4.10
CA LEU A 219 -16.52 9.05 2.95
C LEU A 219 -15.96 8.45 1.66
N ALA A 220 -16.77 8.41 0.61
CA ALA A 220 -16.34 8.02 -0.72
C ALA A 220 -15.32 9.02 -1.32
N PHE A 221 -14.65 8.60 -2.39
CA PHE A 221 -13.83 9.51 -3.20
C PHE A 221 -14.68 10.67 -3.72
N GLY A 222 -14.20 11.91 -3.54
CA GLY A 222 -14.93 13.12 -3.93
C GLY A 222 -16.17 13.47 -3.10
N GLN A 223 -16.60 12.64 -2.13
CA GLN A 223 -17.78 12.92 -1.31
C GLN A 223 -17.49 14.00 -0.26
N GLU A 224 -18.07 15.19 -0.39
CA GLU A 224 -18.06 16.19 0.68
C GLU A 224 -18.96 15.77 1.85
N VAL A 225 -18.64 16.25 3.05
CA VAL A 225 -19.55 16.13 4.20
C VAL A 225 -20.65 17.19 4.03
N PRO A 226 -21.94 16.84 4.09
CA PRO A 226 -23.01 17.83 4.06
C PRO A 226 -22.82 18.83 5.20
N VAL A 227 -22.47 20.08 4.87
CA VAL A 227 -22.34 21.16 5.84
C VAL A 227 -23.73 21.47 6.36
N TRP A 228 -23.99 21.16 7.63
CA TRP A 228 -25.28 21.46 8.26
C TRP A 228 -25.48 22.98 8.30
N GLN A 229 -26.47 23.46 7.53
CA GLN A 229 -26.88 24.86 7.51
C GLN A 229 -28.10 25.03 8.42
N PRO A 230 -28.02 25.81 9.52
CA PRO A 230 -29.19 26.13 10.32
C PRO A 230 -30.19 26.96 9.49
N GLY A 231 -31.34 26.37 9.15
CA GLY A 231 -32.44 27.07 8.47
C GLY A 231 -32.96 26.44 7.16
N ALA A 232 -32.45 25.28 6.73
CA ALA A 232 -32.93 24.61 5.51
C ALA A 232 -34.40 24.13 5.60
N ASP A 233 -34.88 23.79 6.80
CA ASP A 233 -36.23 23.26 7.06
C ASP A 233 -37.31 24.38 7.14
N SER A 234 -37.50 25.11 6.03
CA SER A 234 -38.52 26.18 5.92
C SER A 234 -39.27 26.18 4.58
N ALA A 235 -38.97 25.24 3.67
CA ALA A 235 -39.46 25.25 2.27
C ALA A 235 -40.58 24.24 1.97
N LEU A 236 -41.19 23.61 2.98
CA LEU A 236 -42.22 22.55 2.81
C LEU A 236 -43.53 22.81 3.57
N ASN A 237 -43.99 24.06 3.66
CA ASN A 237 -45.37 24.34 4.06
C ASN A 237 -45.91 25.68 3.50
N ALA A 238 -46.17 25.73 2.19
CA ALA A 238 -46.56 26.97 1.49
C ALA A 238 -47.62 26.79 0.36
N THR A 239 -48.42 25.72 0.38
CA THR A 239 -49.50 25.48 -0.61
C THR A 239 -50.73 24.81 0.01
N ALA A 240 -51.43 25.51 0.93
CA ALA A 240 -52.63 24.97 1.58
C ALA A 240 -53.60 26.06 2.10
N SER A 241 -54.17 26.89 1.21
CA SER A 241 -55.34 27.73 1.56
C SER A 241 -56.05 28.30 0.33
N GLU A 242 -57.17 27.69 -0.07
CA GLU A 242 -58.40 28.41 -0.44
C GLU A 242 -59.59 27.46 -0.26
N GLU A 243 -60.70 27.98 0.26
CA GLU A 243 -61.82 27.18 0.78
C GLU A 243 -62.91 26.90 -0.26
N THR A 244 -63.69 25.85 -0.04
CA THR A 244 -65.15 25.91 -0.21
C THR A 244 -65.83 24.95 0.77
N VAL A 245 -66.98 25.36 1.32
CA VAL A 245 -67.72 24.66 2.38
C VAL A 245 -69.13 24.31 1.91
N SER A 246 -69.59 23.10 2.23
CA SER A 246 -71.02 22.78 2.37
C SER A 246 -71.24 21.53 3.24
N GLU A 247 -72.39 21.48 3.90
CA GLU A 247 -72.81 20.50 4.93
C GLU A 247 -73.42 19.22 4.28
N GLU A 248 -73.69 18.09 4.96
CA GLU A 248 -74.41 17.88 6.23
C GLU A 248 -74.11 16.53 6.95
N THR A 249 -74.43 16.53 8.26
CA THR A 249 -75.06 15.46 9.10
C THR A 249 -75.11 14.02 8.54
N THR A 250 -74.63 12.95 9.19
CA THR A 250 -74.83 12.44 10.58
C THR A 250 -73.86 11.25 10.82
N GLY A 251 -73.42 10.80 12.01
CA GLY A 251 -73.59 11.17 13.43
C GLY A 251 -73.39 9.95 14.37
N ALA A 252 -73.84 10.04 15.64
CA ALA A 252 -73.79 9.03 16.73
C ALA A 252 -72.40 8.77 17.40
N ALA A 253 -72.42 8.43 18.71
CA ALA A 253 -71.26 8.39 19.64
C ALA A 253 -71.53 7.40 20.83
N PRO A 254 -70.97 7.54 22.06
CA PRO A 254 -69.66 7.01 22.48
C PRO A 254 -69.66 6.19 23.81
N ALA A 255 -68.51 5.66 24.22
CA ALA A 255 -68.10 5.35 25.62
C ALA A 255 -66.55 5.16 25.68
N ALA A 256 -65.77 5.41 26.75
CA ALA A 256 -65.96 5.35 28.21
C ALA A 256 -65.98 3.90 28.78
N GLU A 257 -65.48 3.54 29.98
CA GLU A 257 -64.67 4.15 31.07
C GLU A 257 -64.27 2.95 32.01
N ASP A 258 -63.20 2.88 32.82
CA ASP A 258 -61.98 3.68 33.07
C ASP A 258 -60.91 2.76 33.77
N ALA A 259 -59.82 3.31 34.32
CA ALA A 259 -58.87 2.66 35.27
C ALA A 259 -59.51 2.45 36.69
N PRO A 260 -58.82 2.07 37.81
CA PRO A 260 -57.39 1.76 38.02
C PRO A 260 -57.04 0.58 39.00
N GLU A 261 -55.72 0.38 39.20
CA GLU A 261 -55.02 0.13 40.49
C GLU A 261 -54.98 -1.23 41.28
N THR A 262 -53.83 -1.35 41.99
CA THR A 262 -53.49 -2.15 43.20
C THR A 262 -53.00 -3.61 43.15
N SER A 263 -51.79 -3.79 43.73
CA SER A 263 -51.36 -4.85 44.67
C SER A 263 -51.23 -6.33 44.22
N ALA A 264 -50.27 -7.12 44.72
CA ALA A 264 -49.05 -6.89 45.53
C ALA A 264 -48.15 -8.15 45.50
N GLU A 265 -46.98 -8.10 46.17
CA GLU A 265 -46.18 -9.25 46.69
C GLU A 265 -45.54 -10.21 45.65
N ASP A 266 -44.39 -10.88 45.87
CA ASP A 266 -43.32 -10.79 46.89
C ASP A 266 -42.03 -11.43 46.30
N GLY A 267 -40.88 -11.35 46.99
CA GLY A 267 -39.71 -12.22 46.74
C GLY A 267 -38.37 -11.50 46.54
N ALA A 268 -37.45 -11.64 47.51
CA ALA A 268 -36.12 -11.04 47.49
C ALA A 268 -34.99 -12.06 47.20
N ALA A 269 -33.89 -11.63 46.54
CA ALA A 269 -32.53 -12.13 46.77
C ALA A 269 -31.42 -11.30 46.08
N ALA A 270 -30.50 -10.73 46.88
CA ALA A 270 -29.15 -10.25 46.57
C ALA A 270 -28.36 -10.21 47.91
N PRO A 271 -27.02 -10.08 48.01
CA PRO A 271 -25.94 -9.84 47.01
C PRO A 271 -25.03 -11.10 46.86
N GLY A 272 -23.80 -11.13 46.30
CA GLY A 272 -22.90 -10.13 45.68
C GLY A 272 -21.54 -10.01 46.41
N ALA A 273 -20.42 -10.14 45.69
CA ALA A 273 -19.02 -10.02 46.15
C ALA A 273 -18.11 -9.78 44.91
N THR A 274 -17.55 -8.58 44.65
CA THR A 274 -16.34 -7.91 45.22
C THR A 274 -14.99 -8.39 44.67
N GLU A 275 -14.24 -7.45 44.08
CA GLU A 275 -12.79 -7.51 43.84
C GLU A 275 -11.98 -7.55 45.15
N THR A 276 -10.72 -7.97 45.08
CA THR A 276 -9.53 -7.31 45.70
C THR A 276 -8.26 -7.96 45.14
N ALA A 277 -7.16 -7.21 45.04
CA ALA A 277 -5.87 -7.67 44.50
C ALA A 277 -4.80 -7.93 45.57
N ALA A 278 -3.92 -8.89 45.28
CA ALA A 278 -2.55 -9.08 45.77
C ALA A 278 -1.84 -9.91 44.66
N ASP A 279 -0.66 -9.57 44.14
CA ASP A 279 0.63 -9.30 44.79
C ASP A 279 1.20 -10.55 45.49
N ASP A 280 2.11 -11.24 44.81
CA ASP A 280 3.09 -12.13 45.42
C ASP A 280 4.39 -12.12 44.59
N THR A 281 5.52 -11.99 45.27
CA THR A 281 6.86 -11.90 44.68
C THR A 281 7.65 -13.17 44.93
N THR A 282 8.20 -13.79 43.89
CA THR A 282 9.30 -14.76 44.06
C THR A 282 10.42 -14.52 43.04
N ALA A 283 11.60 -14.15 43.54
CA ALA A 283 12.82 -14.06 42.75
C ALA A 283 13.57 -15.41 42.76
N LEU A 284 14.21 -15.76 41.64
CA LEU A 284 15.07 -16.93 41.55
C LEU A 284 16.45 -16.57 40.98
N VAL A 285 17.43 -16.62 41.88
CA VAL A 285 18.87 -16.90 41.70
C VAL A 285 19.64 -16.30 40.52
N ASP A 286 20.53 -15.38 40.88
CA ASP A 286 21.80 -15.09 40.21
C ASP A 286 22.72 -16.33 40.12
N THR A 287 23.29 -16.57 38.94
CA THR A 287 24.68 -17.02 38.79
C THR A 287 25.31 -16.44 37.52
N ALA A 288 26.19 -15.45 37.67
CA ALA A 288 27.22 -15.15 36.68
C ALA A 288 28.41 -16.12 36.81
N ASP A 289 29.05 -16.47 35.69
CA ASP A 289 30.46 -16.85 35.65
C ASP A 289 31.09 -16.36 34.33
N ALA A 290 32.39 -16.05 34.34
CA ALA A 290 33.09 -15.35 33.27
C ALA A 290 34.50 -15.91 33.06
N THR A 291 34.74 -16.51 31.89
CA THR A 291 36.00 -17.18 31.51
C THR A 291 36.20 -16.99 30.01
N THR A 292 37.28 -16.42 29.46
CA THR A 292 38.49 -15.78 30.04
C THR A 292 39.04 -14.77 29.02
N ASP A 293 39.65 -13.68 29.49
CA ASP A 293 40.60 -12.89 28.69
C ASP A 293 42.03 -13.45 28.88
N ALA A 294 42.86 -13.43 27.84
CA ALA A 294 44.20 -14.01 27.81
C ALA A 294 45.14 -13.35 26.77
N THR A 295 45.56 -12.12 27.06
CA THR A 295 46.94 -11.61 26.85
C THR A 295 47.62 -11.77 25.48
N ALA A 296 47.68 -10.65 24.75
CA ALA A 296 48.89 -9.99 24.22
C ALA A 296 50.14 -10.79 23.77
N ASP A 297 50.57 -10.53 22.53
CA ASP A 297 51.94 -10.04 22.18
C ASP A 297 51.82 -9.35 20.79
N GLU A 298 51.87 -8.02 20.70
CA GLU A 298 53.03 -7.22 20.30
C GLU A 298 53.95 -7.84 19.22
N THR A 299 54.06 -7.20 18.05
CA THR A 299 55.33 -7.14 17.28
C THR A 299 55.29 -5.96 16.30
N THR A 300 56.39 -5.22 16.30
CA THR A 300 56.64 -4.05 15.43
C THR A 300 56.89 -4.41 13.98
N ALA A 301 56.58 -3.50 13.05
CA ALA A 301 57.59 -2.76 12.28
C ALA A 301 56.98 -1.97 11.11
N ALA A 302 57.44 -0.73 10.90
CA ALA A 302 57.18 0.02 9.67
C ALA A 302 58.27 -0.24 8.62
N THR A 303 57.95 -0.14 7.34
CA THR A 303 58.93 0.10 6.26
C THR A 303 58.28 0.84 5.10
N THR A 304 58.95 1.87 4.62
CA THR A 304 58.62 2.60 3.38
C THR A 304 59.93 2.86 2.63
N PRO A 305 59.97 2.54 1.33
CA PRO A 305 60.33 3.54 0.31
C PRO A 305 59.22 3.60 -0.76
N ALA A 306 58.79 4.73 -1.34
CA ALA A 306 59.43 5.99 -1.74
C ALA A 306 60.01 6.00 -3.18
N ALA A 307 59.24 6.61 -4.10
CA ALA A 307 59.61 7.04 -5.47
C ALA A 307 59.92 5.90 -6.48
N THR A 308 59.94 6.11 -7.81
CA THR A 308 59.89 7.34 -8.66
C THR A 308 58.85 7.24 -9.79
N ALA A 309 58.62 8.35 -10.51
CA ALA A 309 57.70 8.45 -11.65
C ALA A 309 58.25 7.91 -12.98
N ASP A 310 57.36 7.67 -13.94
CA ASP A 310 57.54 8.10 -15.34
C ASP A 310 56.17 8.36 -16.02
N THR A 311 56.15 9.13 -17.12
CA THR A 311 55.02 9.47 -18.01
C THR A 311 55.58 10.24 -19.22
N PRO A 312 55.45 9.73 -20.46
CA PRO A 312 54.66 10.52 -21.46
C PRO A 312 54.08 9.71 -22.67
N VAL A 313 53.40 10.46 -23.56
CA VAL A 313 52.98 10.11 -24.96
C VAL A 313 51.79 9.12 -25.05
N VAL A 314 50.60 9.41 -25.60
CA VAL A 314 50.08 10.36 -26.63
C VAL A 314 50.32 9.94 -28.08
N GLU A 315 49.42 9.14 -28.68
CA GLU A 315 49.17 9.22 -30.13
C GLU A 315 47.74 8.84 -30.57
N GLN A 316 47.13 9.76 -31.31
CA GLN A 316 45.97 9.70 -32.21
C GLN A 316 46.21 10.84 -33.24
N PRO A 317 45.69 10.83 -34.49
CA PRO A 317 44.31 10.47 -34.84
C PRO A 317 44.16 9.82 -36.25
N ALA A 318 43.08 10.16 -36.97
CA ALA A 318 42.73 9.90 -38.37
C ALA A 318 42.04 8.54 -38.68
N GLU A 319 41.02 8.44 -39.56
CA GLU A 319 40.26 9.50 -40.25
C GLU A 319 38.83 9.06 -40.69
N SER A 320 38.00 10.07 -40.99
CA SER A 320 36.89 10.16 -41.99
C SER A 320 36.19 8.90 -42.54
N ALA A 321 34.85 8.87 -42.47
CA ALA A 321 33.97 8.89 -43.67
C ALA A 321 32.45 8.87 -43.35
N ALA A 322 31.65 9.68 -44.07
CA ALA A 322 30.18 9.63 -44.22
C ALA A 322 29.76 10.66 -45.31
N PRO A 323 28.52 10.68 -45.85
CA PRO A 323 27.45 9.67 -45.90
C PRO A 323 26.94 9.37 -47.33
N GLU A 324 26.13 8.31 -47.52
CA GLU A 324 25.32 8.09 -48.74
C GLU A 324 24.08 7.24 -48.34
N ALA A 325 22.85 7.77 -48.28
CA ALA A 325 21.88 8.13 -49.33
C ALA A 325 20.99 6.94 -49.78
N ALA A 326 19.73 7.24 -50.15
CA ALA A 326 18.70 6.25 -50.46
C ALA A 326 18.20 6.35 -51.91
N PRO A 327 17.71 5.26 -52.52
CA PRO A 327 16.87 5.31 -53.72
C PRO A 327 15.36 5.30 -53.35
N ALA A 328 14.51 5.54 -54.36
CA ALA A 328 13.06 5.68 -54.20
C ALA A 328 12.25 4.70 -55.09
N ALA A 329 10.93 4.77 -54.94
CA ALA A 329 9.89 3.89 -55.48
C ALA A 329 9.85 3.64 -57.01
N GLU A 330 9.42 2.42 -57.37
CA GLU A 330 8.57 2.07 -58.53
C GLU A 330 7.56 1.00 -58.02
N THR A 331 6.25 0.91 -58.28
CA THR A 331 5.22 1.61 -59.10
C THR A 331 4.60 0.86 -60.30
N GLU A 332 4.31 -0.44 -60.15
CA GLU A 332 3.25 -1.16 -60.89
C GLU A 332 2.15 -1.52 -59.86
N ASP A 333 0.85 -1.19 -59.95
CA ASP A 333 -0.11 -0.88 -61.03
C ASP A 333 -0.74 -2.09 -61.77
N SER A 334 -2.04 -1.94 -62.07
CA SER A 334 -2.89 -2.81 -62.88
C SER A 334 -3.23 -4.22 -62.29
N GLN A 335 -4.45 -4.77 -62.44
CA GLN A 335 -5.66 -4.19 -63.06
C GLN A 335 -6.98 -4.77 -62.52
N ARG A 336 -8.06 -4.03 -62.78
CA ARG A 336 -9.46 -4.30 -62.44
C ARG A 336 -10.10 -5.46 -63.24
N GLN A 337 -11.06 -6.12 -62.60
CA GLN A 337 -12.38 -6.49 -63.15
C GLN A 337 -13.25 -6.86 -61.91
N ASP A 338 -14.29 -6.13 -61.48
CA ASP A 338 -15.52 -5.60 -62.13
C ASP A 338 -16.56 -6.69 -62.50
N ALA A 339 -17.79 -6.53 -61.96
CA ALA A 339 -18.99 -7.42 -62.04
C ALA A 339 -18.89 -8.78 -61.29
N GLU A 340 -19.98 -9.44 -60.87
CA GLU A 340 -21.43 -9.22 -61.10
C GLU A 340 -22.30 -9.59 -59.86
N THR A 341 -23.58 -9.16 -59.84
CA THR A 341 -24.61 -9.37 -58.79
C THR A 341 -25.97 -8.96 -59.38
N PRO A 342 -27.16 -9.52 -59.01
CA PRO A 342 -27.51 -10.55 -58.01
C PRO A 342 -28.35 -11.74 -58.57
N ARG A 343 -28.75 -12.69 -57.70
CA ARG A 343 -30.17 -13.13 -57.60
C ARG A 343 -30.47 -13.92 -56.31
N ALA A 344 -31.75 -14.01 -55.95
CA ALA A 344 -32.27 -14.65 -54.73
C ALA A 344 -33.41 -15.63 -55.04
N ALA A 345 -33.62 -16.65 -54.18
CA ALA A 345 -34.89 -17.39 -53.94
C ALA A 345 -34.71 -18.49 -52.86
N GLY A 346 -35.79 -18.86 -52.15
CA GLY A 346 -35.85 -19.94 -51.15
C GLY A 346 -35.41 -19.50 -49.74
N SER A 347 -36.22 -19.46 -48.67
CA SER A 347 -37.53 -20.07 -48.31
C SER A 347 -37.49 -21.54 -47.88
N GLU A 348 -38.13 -21.80 -46.72
CA GLU A 348 -38.52 -23.10 -46.13
C GLU A 348 -37.36 -24.06 -45.70
N SER A 349 -37.35 -24.64 -44.48
CA SER A 349 -38.30 -24.57 -43.33
C SER A 349 -37.57 -24.73 -41.99
#